data_AF-A0A7S0LJ98-F1
#
_entry.id   AF-A0A7S0LJ98-F1
#
_cell.length_a   1.000
_cell.length_b   1.000
_cell.length_c   1.000
_cell.angle_alpha   90.00
_cell.angle_beta   90.00
_cell.angle_gamma   90.00
#
_symmetry.space_group_name_H-M   'P 1'
#
loop_
_entity.id
_entity.type
_entity.pdbx_description
1 polymer ?
#
loop_
_entity_poly.entity_id
_entity_poly.type
_entity_poly.pdbx_seq_one_letter_code
_entity_poly.pdbx_strand_id
1 'polypeptide(L)'
;ALVRGSAASVHEYMFAHAAQHERLYNVNNPFAFHGAEIAYAFDIRELTPSGGGEYGDERELAVAVSDYWVRFAASGNPNPAGTSDAGLVTWPEFSARNVSLLIAASGEGGIRAVPDLHGAVCAFWDTQAQRNSCSAGLL
;
A
#
# COMPACT_ATOMS: atom_id res chain seq x y z
N ALA A 1 -32.32 -18.69 11.73
CA ALA A 1 -31.66 -17.56 11.05
C ALA A 1 -30.25 -18.00 10.67
N LEU A 2 -29.95 -18.09 9.37
CA LEU A 2 -28.59 -18.34 8.90
C LEU A 2 -27.81 -17.03 9.03
N VAL A 3 -26.81 -17.01 9.92
CA VAL A 3 -25.82 -15.93 9.96
C VAL A 3 -25.01 -16.04 8.67
N ARG A 4 -25.26 -15.16 7.70
CA ARG A 4 -24.28 -14.90 6.64
C ARG A 4 -23.04 -14.37 7.35
N GLY A 5 -21.96 -15.15 7.38
CA GLY A 5 -20.66 -14.60 7.73
C GLY A 5 -20.39 -13.43 6.79
N SER A 6 -20.21 -12.22 7.32
CA SER A 6 -19.75 -11.11 6.50
C SER A 6 -18.42 -11.54 5.87
N ALA A 7 -18.31 -11.43 4.55
CA ALA A 7 -17.00 -11.56 3.91
C ALA A 7 -16.02 -10.63 4.64
N ALA A 8 -14.78 -11.09 4.87
CA ALA A 8 -13.78 -10.26 5.53
C ALA A 8 -13.53 -8.99 4.70
N SER A 9 -13.46 -7.83 5.36
CA SER A 9 -13.04 -6.59 4.70
C SER A 9 -11.60 -6.75 4.24
N VAL A 10 -11.34 -6.51 2.96
CA VAL A 10 -10.00 -6.54 2.37
C VAL A 10 -9.57 -5.11 2.09
N HIS A 11 -8.34 -4.76 2.41
CA HIS A 11 -7.76 -3.45 2.12
C HIS A 11 -6.42 -3.66 1.42
N GLU A 12 -6.32 -3.22 0.16
CA GLU A 12 -5.12 -3.38 -0.66
C GLU A 12 -4.36 -2.06 -0.77
N TYR A 13 -3.04 -2.11 -0.67
CA TYR A 13 -2.17 -0.96 -0.96
C TYR A 13 -0.96 -1.36 -1.79
N MET A 14 -0.35 -0.38 -2.43
CA MET A 14 0.98 -0.46 -3.02
C MET A 14 1.86 0.65 -2.45
N PHE A 15 2.98 0.24 -1.87
CA PHE A 15 4.05 1.15 -1.46
C PHE A 15 4.94 1.48 -2.66
N ALA A 16 5.07 2.77 -2.96
CA ALA A 16 5.74 3.26 -4.17
C ALA A 16 6.81 4.32 -3.88
N HIS A 17 7.10 4.61 -2.61
CA HIS A 17 8.12 5.58 -2.24
C HIS A 17 9.53 4.97 -2.30
N ALA A 18 10.43 5.60 -3.04
CA ALA A 18 11.85 5.28 -3.00
C ALA A 18 12.54 6.10 -1.91
N ALA A 19 12.90 5.47 -0.79
CA ALA A 19 13.45 6.22 0.33
C ALA A 19 14.76 6.91 -0.03
N GLN A 20 14.94 8.08 0.55
CA GLN A 20 15.99 9.04 0.21
C GLN A 20 17.22 8.90 1.10
N HIS A 21 17.18 8.00 2.09
CA HIS A 21 18.22 7.90 3.09
C HIS A 21 19.26 6.80 2.78
N GLU A 22 20.54 7.19 2.72
CA GLU A 22 21.67 6.31 2.36
C GLU A 22 21.84 5.08 3.26
N ARG A 23 21.39 5.14 4.52
CA ARG A 23 21.47 3.98 5.42
C ARG A 23 20.49 2.87 5.07
N LEU A 24 19.43 3.22 4.36
CA LEU A 24 18.46 2.27 3.89
C LEU A 24 18.89 1.72 2.53
N TYR A 25 19.24 2.59 1.56
CA TYR A 25 19.30 2.20 0.15
C TYR A 25 20.47 2.82 -0.61
N ASN A 26 20.79 2.21 -1.76
CA ASN A 26 21.52 2.90 -2.81
C ASN A 26 20.64 4.05 -3.29
N VAL A 27 20.96 5.29 -2.89
CA VAL A 27 20.23 6.54 -3.21
C VAL A 27 20.02 6.80 -4.71
N ASN A 28 20.60 5.97 -5.58
CA ASN A 28 20.39 5.99 -7.01
C ASN A 28 19.27 5.05 -7.51
N ASN A 29 18.54 4.36 -6.61
CA ASN A 29 17.40 3.52 -7.00
C ASN A 29 16.10 4.35 -6.96
N PRO A 30 15.48 4.67 -8.12
CA PRO A 30 14.25 5.46 -8.16
C PRO A 30 12.99 4.66 -7.83
N PHE A 31 13.11 3.40 -7.38
CA PHE A 31 11.98 2.52 -7.13
C PHE A 31 11.97 1.95 -5.71
N ALA A 32 10.76 1.79 -5.15
CA ALA A 32 10.52 0.94 -3.99
C ALA A 32 10.85 -0.52 -4.36
N PHE A 33 11.81 -1.12 -3.66
CA PHE A 33 12.11 -2.55 -3.77
C PHE A 33 11.29 -3.33 -2.73
N HIS A 34 11.36 -4.66 -2.80
CA HIS A 34 10.65 -5.53 -1.87
C HIS A 34 11.10 -5.33 -0.41
N GLY A 35 10.16 -4.93 0.47
CA GLY A 35 10.43 -4.66 1.88
C GLY A 35 10.78 -3.20 2.18
N ALA A 36 10.72 -2.30 1.19
CA ALA A 36 10.95 -0.87 1.38
C ALA A 36 9.98 -0.23 2.39
N GLU A 37 8.76 -0.77 2.49
CA GLU A 37 7.70 -0.27 3.36
C GLU A 37 7.94 -0.58 4.85
N ILE A 38 8.76 -1.57 5.17
CA ILE A 38 8.91 -2.10 6.53
C ILE A 38 9.39 -1.00 7.50
N ALA A 39 10.36 -0.18 7.09
CA ALA A 39 10.87 0.91 7.93
C ALA A 39 9.78 1.94 8.29
N TYR A 40 8.80 2.15 7.40
CA TYR A 40 7.69 3.09 7.58
C TYR A 40 6.59 2.48 8.43
N ALA A 41 6.22 1.22 8.18
CA ALA A 41 5.19 0.52 8.95
C ALA A 41 5.55 0.39 10.44
N PHE A 42 6.84 0.19 10.74
CA PHE A 42 7.33 0.06 12.12
C PHE A 42 7.90 1.35 12.70
N ASP A 43 7.82 2.47 11.98
CA ASP A 43 8.36 3.77 12.40
C ASP A 43 9.83 3.68 12.90
N ILE A 44 10.69 3.02 12.11
CA ILE A 44 12.10 2.83 12.46
C ILE A 44 12.85 4.15 12.22
N ARG A 45 12.91 4.99 13.26
CA ARG A 45 13.37 6.39 13.19
C ARG A 45 14.77 6.59 12.63
N GLU A 46 15.66 5.62 12.79
CA GLU A 46 17.02 5.66 12.23
C GLU A 46 17.04 5.55 10.70
N LEU A 47 15.94 5.04 10.15
CA LEU A 47 15.73 4.75 8.73
C LEU A 47 14.72 5.72 8.10
N THR A 48 13.84 6.32 8.90
CA THR A 48 12.86 7.35 8.48
C THR A 48 13.11 8.69 9.21
N PRO A 49 14.30 9.32 9.02
CA PRO A 49 14.66 10.53 9.75
C PRO A 49 13.77 11.71 9.34
N SER A 50 13.55 12.64 10.28
CA SER A 50 12.90 13.92 10.00
C SER A 50 13.81 14.85 9.21
N GLY A 51 13.20 15.74 8.42
CA GLY A 51 13.93 16.70 7.58
C GLY A 51 13.67 16.41 6.11
N GLY A 52 12.86 17.26 5.48
CA GLY A 52 12.41 17.07 4.11
C GLY A 52 13.57 16.84 3.14
N GLY A 53 13.59 15.66 2.52
CA GLY A 53 14.41 15.38 1.36
C GLY A 53 13.72 15.84 0.09
N GLU A 54 14.25 15.47 -1.08
CA GLU A 54 13.71 15.89 -2.39
C GLU A 54 12.22 15.54 -2.59
N TYR A 55 11.71 14.51 -1.90
CA TYR A 55 10.36 13.99 -2.11
C TYR A 55 9.42 14.21 -0.91
N GLY A 56 9.89 14.87 0.15
CA GLY A 56 9.10 15.15 1.36
C GLY A 56 9.79 14.66 2.63
N ASP A 57 9.08 14.72 3.76
CA ASP A 57 9.61 14.24 5.04
C ASP A 57 9.29 12.75 5.22
N GLU A 58 10.35 11.92 5.27
CA GLU A 58 10.27 10.48 5.52
C GLU A 58 9.51 10.15 6.80
N ARG A 59 9.66 11.03 7.81
CA ARG A 59 8.96 10.89 9.09
C ARG A 59 7.46 11.02 8.91
N GLU A 60 7.00 11.99 8.13
CA GLU A 60 5.57 12.21 7.90
C GLU A 60 4.94 11.01 7.21
N LEU A 61 5.62 10.44 6.22
CA LEU A 61 5.17 9.21 5.56
C LEU A 61 5.16 8.03 6.54
N ALA A 62 6.20 7.88 7.36
CA ALA A 62 6.27 6.82 8.37
C ALA A 62 5.13 6.92 9.40
N VAL A 63 4.82 8.12 9.89
CA VAL A 63 3.64 8.35 10.75
C VAL A 63 2.39 7.83 10.05
N ALA A 64 2.15 8.23 8.79
CA ALA A 64 0.94 7.85 8.07
C ALA A 64 0.82 6.33 7.86
N VAL A 65 1.89 5.67 7.43
CA VAL A 65 1.89 4.21 7.19
C VAL A 65 1.70 3.44 8.50
N SER A 66 2.42 3.81 9.55
CA SER A 66 2.31 3.17 10.86
C SER A 66 0.89 3.34 11.45
N ASP A 67 0.27 4.51 11.26
CA ASP A 67 -1.10 4.78 11.70
C ASP A 67 -2.12 3.86 11.04
N TYR A 68 -2.06 3.67 9.71
CA TYR A 68 -2.95 2.74 9.02
C TYR A 68 -2.80 1.30 9.55
N TRP A 69 -1.56 0.86 9.75
CA TRP A 69 -1.26 -0.48 10.25
C TRP A 69 -1.80 -0.70 11.67
N VAL A 70 -1.57 0.26 12.58
CA VAL A 70 -2.06 0.18 13.96
C VAL A 70 -3.59 0.16 14.02
N ARG A 71 -4.25 0.99 13.20
CA ARG A 71 -5.73 1.05 13.15
C ARG A 71 -6.33 -0.25 12.61
N PHE A 72 -5.73 -0.80 11.56
CA PHE A 72 -6.13 -2.09 11.03
C PHE A 72 -5.93 -3.21 12.05
N ALA A 73 -4.78 -3.24 12.73
CA ALA A 73 -4.51 -4.23 13.77
C ALA A 73 -5.51 -4.13 14.94
N ALA A 74 -5.96 -2.92 15.29
CA ALA A 74 -6.89 -2.68 16.38
C ALA A 74 -8.35 -3.06 16.05
N SER A 75 -8.79 -2.89 14.80
CA SER A 75 -10.23 -2.93 14.46
C SER A 75 -10.59 -3.65 13.16
N GLY A 76 -9.61 -4.04 12.34
CA GLY A 76 -9.82 -4.49 10.98
C GLY A 76 -10.16 -3.38 9.98
N ASN A 77 -10.20 -2.12 10.41
CA ASN A 77 -10.41 -0.95 9.54
C ASN A 77 -9.21 0.00 9.67
N PRO A 78 -8.49 0.29 8.58
CA PRO A 78 -7.33 1.19 8.62
C PRO A 78 -7.73 2.67 8.75
N ASN A 79 -9.00 3.01 8.50
CA ASN A 79 -9.46 4.38 8.41
C ASN A 79 -9.65 5.06 9.77
N PRO A 80 -9.50 6.39 9.83
CA PRO A 80 -9.84 7.16 11.03
C PRO A 80 -11.32 7.13 11.38
N ALA A 81 -11.62 7.18 12.68
CA ALA A 81 -12.97 7.23 13.23
C ALA A 81 -13.52 8.67 13.41
N GLY A 82 -12.88 9.69 12.82
CA GLY A 82 -13.22 11.11 13.05
C GLY A 82 -12.51 12.09 12.11
N THR A 83 -12.56 13.39 12.44
CA THR A 83 -12.11 14.50 11.58
C THR A 83 -10.72 15.06 11.92
N SER A 84 -9.98 14.45 12.85
CA SER A 84 -8.71 14.99 13.38
C SER A 84 -7.44 14.50 12.67
N ASP A 85 -7.57 13.75 11.57
CA ASP A 85 -6.46 13.04 10.92
C ASP A 85 -5.96 13.79 9.67
N ALA A 86 -5.51 15.03 9.86
CA ALA A 86 -4.96 15.86 8.79
C ALA A 86 -3.77 15.16 8.12
N GLY A 87 -4.02 14.46 7.01
CA GLY A 87 -3.01 13.77 6.21
C GLY A 87 -3.37 12.34 5.79
N LEU A 88 -4.32 11.68 6.47
CA LEU A 88 -4.74 10.33 6.06
C LEU A 88 -5.87 10.38 5.03
N VAL A 89 -5.61 9.82 3.86
CA VAL A 89 -6.64 9.58 2.85
C VAL A 89 -7.47 8.36 3.23
N THR A 90 -8.76 8.36 2.90
CA THR A 90 -9.59 7.16 3.09
C THR A 90 -9.00 6.00 2.27
N TRP A 91 -8.65 4.92 2.96
CA TRP A 91 -8.26 3.65 2.36
C TRP A 91 -9.53 2.84 2.05
N PRO A 92 -9.91 2.73 0.77
CA PRO A 92 -11.13 2.03 0.38
C PRO A 92 -11.04 0.54 0.72
N GLU A 93 -12.20 -0.07 0.96
CA GLU A 93 -12.32 -1.52 0.93
C GLU A 93 -12.06 -2.00 -0.51
N PHE A 94 -11.14 -2.94 -0.65
CA PHE A 94 -10.86 -3.61 -1.91
C PHE A 94 -12.11 -4.38 -2.33
N SER A 95 -12.60 -4.07 -3.51
CA SER A 95 -13.79 -4.69 -4.11
C SER A 95 -13.49 -5.07 -5.54
N ALA A 96 -14.45 -5.71 -6.22
CA ALA A 96 -14.34 -6.02 -7.65
C ALA A 96 -14.12 -4.80 -8.56
N ARG A 97 -14.22 -3.56 -8.02
CA ARG A 97 -13.84 -2.32 -8.72
C ARG A 97 -12.35 -1.96 -8.58
N ASN A 98 -11.55 -2.81 -7.91
CA ASN A 98 -10.10 -2.76 -7.77
C ASN A 98 -9.56 -1.38 -7.37
N VAL A 99 -10.11 -0.77 -6.32
CA VAL A 99 -9.53 0.49 -5.80
C VAL A 99 -8.55 0.15 -4.69
N SER A 100 -7.29 0.48 -4.91
CA SER A 100 -6.18 0.26 -3.99
C SER A 100 -5.69 1.59 -3.43
N LEU A 101 -4.98 1.56 -2.30
CA LEU A 101 -4.27 2.74 -1.80
C LEU A 101 -2.86 2.75 -2.39
N LEU A 102 -2.48 3.80 -3.12
CA LEU A 102 -1.09 4.05 -3.45
C LEU A 102 -0.47 4.90 -2.34
N ILE A 103 0.65 4.45 -1.80
CA ILE A 103 1.41 5.13 -0.74
C ILE A 103 2.73 5.62 -1.34
N ALA A 104 2.89 6.94 -1.38
CA ALA A 104 4.09 7.61 -1.85
C ALA A 104 4.31 8.90 -1.04
N ALA A 105 5.53 9.43 -1.04
CA ALA A 105 5.81 10.69 -0.38
C ALA A 105 5.08 11.86 -1.08
N SER A 106 4.92 13.00 -0.40
CA SER A 106 4.13 14.12 -0.92
C SER A 106 4.67 14.69 -2.23
N GLY A 107 5.99 14.73 -2.41
CA GLY A 107 6.66 15.10 -3.66
C GLY A 107 6.44 14.12 -4.82
N GLU A 108 5.98 12.91 -4.54
CA GLU A 108 5.65 11.85 -5.52
C GLU A 108 4.12 11.73 -5.76
N GLY A 109 3.38 12.77 -5.40
CA GLY A 109 1.92 12.82 -5.52
C GLY A 109 1.17 12.22 -4.33
N GLY A 110 1.88 11.87 -3.24
CA GLY A 110 1.29 11.52 -1.95
C GLY A 110 0.46 10.24 -1.92
N ILE A 111 -0.08 9.98 -0.74
CA ILE A 111 -1.01 8.88 -0.48
C ILE A 111 -2.34 9.16 -1.18
N ARG A 112 -2.85 8.20 -1.97
CA ARG A 112 -4.09 8.38 -2.74
C ARG A 112 -4.74 7.06 -3.13
N ALA A 113 -6.06 7.06 -3.26
CA ALA A 113 -6.79 5.93 -3.83
C ALA A 113 -6.61 5.89 -5.36
N VAL A 114 -6.30 4.71 -5.91
CA VAL A 114 -6.09 4.48 -7.33
C VAL A 114 -6.98 3.34 -7.83
N PRO A 115 -7.78 3.54 -8.89
CA PRO A 115 -8.56 2.47 -9.48
C PRO A 115 -7.71 1.60 -10.41
N ASP A 116 -8.05 0.33 -10.48
CA ASP A 116 -7.52 -0.67 -11.42
C ASP A 116 -5.97 -0.75 -11.41
N LEU A 117 -5.39 -0.73 -10.20
CA LEU A 117 -3.95 -0.81 -10.04
C LEU A 117 -3.42 -2.11 -10.65
N HIS A 118 -2.55 -1.99 -11.66
CA HIS A 118 -2.01 -3.10 -12.44
C HIS A 118 -3.05 -3.98 -13.16
N GLY A 119 -4.28 -3.50 -13.38
CA GLY A 119 -5.37 -4.31 -13.96
C GLY A 119 -5.01 -5.01 -15.28
N ALA A 120 -4.32 -4.31 -16.18
CA ALA A 120 -3.86 -4.90 -17.45
C ALA A 120 -2.84 -6.03 -17.27
N VAL A 121 -1.94 -5.92 -16.28
CA VAL A 121 -0.93 -6.94 -15.97
C VAL A 121 -1.59 -8.16 -15.34
N CYS A 122 -2.52 -7.95 -14.40
CA CYS A 122 -3.33 -9.01 -13.81
C CYS A 122 -4.12 -9.77 -14.89
N ALA A 123 -4.83 -9.04 -15.77
CA ALA A 123 -5.61 -9.63 -16.85
C ALA A 123 -4.76 -10.47 -17.82
N PHE A 124 -3.53 -10.02 -18.11
CA PHE A 124 -2.58 -10.80 -18.90
C PHE A 124 -2.26 -12.14 -18.23
N TRP A 125 -1.89 -12.12 -16.94
CA TRP A 125 -1.53 -13.33 -16.21
C TRP A 125 -2.72 -14.27 -15.97
N ASP A 126 -3.92 -13.74 -15.73
CA ASP A 126 -5.16 -14.52 -15.64
C ASP A 126 -5.40 -15.28 -16.94
N THR A 127 -5.20 -14.62 -18.08
CA THR A 127 -5.33 -15.24 -19.40
C THR A 127 -4.32 -16.38 -19.59
N GLN A 128 -3.07 -16.19 -19.17
CA GLN A 128 -2.04 -17.25 -19.27
C GLN A 128 -2.35 -18.43 -18.35
N ALA A 129 -2.76 -18.16 -17.11
CA ALA A 129 -3.13 -19.19 -16.15
C ALA A 129 -4.27 -20.07 -16.68
N GLN A 130 -5.33 -19.45 -17.23
CA GLN A 130 -6.46 -20.17 -17.83
C GLN A 130 -6.04 -21.06 -19.00
N ARG A 131 -5.17 -20.56 -19.87
CA ARG A 131 -4.63 -21.35 -21.00
C ARG A 131 -3.90 -22.60 -20.51
N ASN A 132 -3.09 -22.47 -19.46
CA ASN A 132 -2.31 -23.57 -18.89
C ASN A 132 -3.21 -24.60 -18.16
N SER A 133 -4.31 -24.15 -17.53
CA SER A 133 -5.28 -25.06 -16.92
C SER A 133 -6.08 -25.86 -17.94
N CYS A 134 -6.42 -25.28 -19.09
CA CYS A 134 -7.12 -25.99 -20.16
C CYS A 134 -6.23 -26.99 -20.90
N SER A 135 -4.94 -26.70 -21.07
CA SER A 135 -3.99 -27.63 -21.71
C SER A 135 -3.58 -28.80 -20.82
N ALA A 136 -3.60 -28.65 -19.49
CA ALA A 136 -3.32 -29.72 -18.54
C ALA A 136 -4.45 -30.78 -18.42
N GLY A 137 -5.68 -30.48 -18.89
CA GLY A 137 -6.82 -31.40 -18.87
C GLY A 137 -6.99 -32.26 -20.14
N LEU A 138 -6.00 -32.26 -21.04
CA LEU A 138 -6.04 -32.91 -22.35
C LEU A 138 -5.02 -34.05 -22.54
N LEU A 139 -4.46 -34.57 -21.44
CA LEU A 139 -3.62 -35.77 -21.39
C LEU A 139 -4.24 -36.81 -20.46
#